data_AF-A0A7C8YKD6-F1
#
_entry.id   AF-A0A7C8YKD6-F1
#
_cell.length_a   1.000
_cell.length_b   1.000
_cell.length_c   1.000
_cell.angle_alpha   90.00
_cell.angle_beta   90.00
_cell.angle_gamma   90.00
#
_symmetry.space_group_name_H-M   'P 1'
#
loop_
_entity.id
_entity.type
_entity.pdbx_description
1 polymer ?
#
loop_
_entity_poly.entity_id
_entity_poly.type
_entity_poly.pdbx_seq_one_letter_code
_entity_poly.pdbx_strand_id
1 'polypeptide(L)'
;SISLPHETMRFFTKGGFALEIKRSKLLRPPLANSEEVRHTTMEAAQTLPSQSPWEFTCDLEVDFESEEKASIVYSSLNVDKELQPDKVKRVMSVSGGKLAVHFEAVEPRFLRASF
;
A
#
# COMPACT_ATOMS: atom_id res chain seq x y z
N SER A 1 -18.30 -12.02 4.67
CA SER A 1 -17.19 -11.33 3.99
C SER A 1 -17.55 -9.86 3.81
N ILE A 2 -17.04 -8.97 4.66
CA ILE A 2 -17.29 -7.53 4.52
C ILE A 2 -16.06 -6.95 3.82
N SER A 3 -16.20 -6.67 2.52
CA SER A 3 -15.20 -5.94 1.76
C SER A 3 -15.17 -4.51 2.28
N LEU A 4 -14.08 -4.10 2.92
CA LEU A 4 -13.87 -2.70 3.27
C LEU A 4 -13.81 -1.87 1.97
N PRO A 5 -14.45 -0.69 1.91
CA PRO A 5 -14.37 0.16 0.73
C PRO A 5 -12.99 0.83 0.71
N HIS A 6 -12.05 0.24 -0.03
CA HIS A 6 -10.79 0.89 -0.36
C HIS A 6 -11.06 2.01 -1.37
N GLU A 7 -10.69 3.24 -1.03
CA GLU A 7 -10.70 4.33 -2.00
C GLU A 7 -9.50 4.15 -2.92
N THR A 8 -9.76 3.76 -4.16
CA THR A 8 -8.74 3.46 -5.18
C THR A 8 -8.77 4.55 -6.23
N MET A 9 -7.64 5.23 -6.43
CA MET A 9 -7.47 6.25 -7.46
C MET A 9 -6.45 5.73 -8.47
N ARG A 10 -6.90 5.49 -9.70
CA ARG A 10 -6.06 5.05 -10.82
C ARG A 10 -5.70 6.24 -11.70
N PHE A 11 -4.42 6.39 -11.99
CA PHE A 11 -3.91 7.39 -12.91
C PHE A 11 -3.24 6.67 -14.09
N PHE A 12 -3.59 7.09 -15.30
CA PHE A 12 -2.93 6.65 -16.53
C PHE A 12 -2.03 7.78 -17.02
N THR A 13 -0.75 7.49 -17.22
CA THR A 13 0.20 8.46 -17.80
C THR A 13 0.27 8.31 -19.31
N LYS A 14 0.59 9.40 -20.03
CA LYS A 14 0.68 9.40 -21.50
C LYS A 14 1.72 8.42 -22.08
N GLY A 15 2.60 7.86 -21.26
CA GLY A 15 3.61 6.87 -21.64
C GLY A 15 3.20 5.40 -21.45
N GLY A 16 1.94 5.11 -21.10
CA GLY A 16 1.47 3.74 -20.89
C GLY A 16 1.68 3.19 -19.48
N PHE A 17 2.24 3.97 -18.55
CA PHE A 17 2.38 3.58 -17.15
C PHE A 17 1.07 3.81 -16.38
N ALA A 18 0.67 2.81 -15.59
CA ALA A 18 -0.48 2.88 -14.69
C ALA A 18 0.02 3.05 -13.24
N LEU A 19 -0.57 4.02 -12.54
CA LEU A 19 -0.33 4.27 -11.12
C LEU A 19 -1.63 4.03 -10.35
N GLU A 20 -1.59 3.17 -9.34
CA GLU A 20 -2.75 2.90 -8.49
C GLU A 20 -2.44 3.32 -7.05
N ILE A 21 -3.17 4.33 -6.54
CA ILE A 21 -3.07 4.78 -5.16
C ILE A 21 -4.29 4.25 -4.40
N LYS A 22 -4.05 3.52 -3.29
CA LYS A 22 -5.12 3.04 -2.41
C LYS A 22 -5.02 3.71 -1.04
N ARG A 23 -6.16 4.12 -0.50
CA ARG A 23 -6.27 4.54 0.90
C ARG A 23 -7.14 3.56 1.69
N SER A 24 -6.59 3.12 2.82
CA SER A 24 -7.31 2.38 3.85
C SER A 24 -8.21 3.36 4.61
N LYS A 25 -9.54 3.32 4.43
CA LYS A 25 -10.45 4.12 5.25
C LYS A 25 -10.50 3.54 6.67
N LEU A 26 -9.84 4.20 7.61
CA LEU A 26 -10.08 4.00 9.03
C LEU A 26 -11.53 4.39 9.30
N LEU A 27 -12.41 3.42 9.55
CA LEU A 27 -13.71 3.70 10.16
C LEU A 27 -13.39 4.19 11.57
N ARG A 28 -13.30 5.52 11.76
CA ARG A 28 -13.26 6.09 13.10
C ARG A 28 -14.53 5.64 13.80
N PRO A 29 -14.48 4.89 14.92
CA PRO A 29 -15.69 4.67 15.69
C PRO A 29 -16.18 6.05 16.14
N PRO A 30 -17.48 6.36 16.03
CA PRO A 30 -18.02 7.56 16.65
C PRO A 30 -17.70 7.47 18.15
N LEU A 31 -17.23 8.58 18.72
CA LEU A 31 -17.09 8.71 20.18
C LEU A 31 -18.49 8.51 20.78
N ALA A 32 -18.80 7.28 21.15
CA ALA A 32 -19.98 6.95 21.91
C ALA A 32 -19.63 7.13 23.39
N ASN A 33 -20.44 7.95 24.00
CA ASN A 33 -20.35 8.44 25.36
C ASN A 33 -20.33 7.30 26.38
N SER A 34 -19.76 7.62 27.54
CA SER A 34 -19.74 6.81 28.76
C SER A 34 -21.12 6.22 29.13
N GLU A 35 -21.06 5.07 29.82
CA GLU A 35 -22.15 4.33 30.49
C GLU A 35 -22.96 3.35 29.61
N GLU A 36 -22.71 2.04 29.73
CA GLU A 36 -23.42 1.15 30.66
C GLU A 36 -23.03 -0.33 30.46
N VAL A 37 -23.04 -1.06 31.56
CA VAL A 37 -22.62 -2.44 31.76
C VAL A 37 -23.72 -3.42 31.30
N ARG A 38 -23.34 -4.58 30.73
CA ARG A 38 -23.85 -5.96 31.01
C ARG A 38 -24.20 -6.83 29.77
N HIS A 39 -23.62 -8.04 29.83
CA HIS A 39 -24.11 -9.36 29.40
C HIS A 39 -23.79 -9.90 27.98
N THR A 40 -22.85 -10.85 28.00
CA THR A 40 -22.86 -12.20 27.39
C THR A 40 -23.56 -12.42 26.04
N THR A 41 -22.77 -12.78 25.02
CA THR A 41 -22.97 -13.94 24.12
C THR A 41 -21.67 -14.22 23.36
N MET A 42 -21.31 -15.51 23.26
CA MET A 42 -20.15 -16.04 22.55
C MET A 42 -20.22 -15.72 21.04
N GLU A 43 -19.07 -15.53 20.37
CA GLU A 43 -18.71 -16.12 19.05
C GLU A 43 -17.68 -15.25 18.29
N ALA A 44 -16.67 -15.94 17.74
CA ALA A 44 -15.58 -15.49 16.88
C ALA A 44 -14.56 -14.50 17.49
N ALA A 45 -13.37 -15.02 17.78
CA ALA A 45 -12.15 -14.24 17.95
C ALA A 45 -11.91 -13.39 16.68
N GLN A 46 -12.39 -12.15 16.69
CA GLN A 46 -11.99 -11.13 15.73
C GLN A 46 -10.58 -10.70 16.12
N THR A 47 -9.59 -11.22 15.42
CA THR A 47 -8.27 -10.60 15.36
C THR A 47 -8.49 -9.14 14.94
N LEU A 48 -8.39 -8.21 15.89
CA LEU A 48 -8.32 -6.78 15.64
C LEU A 48 -7.38 -6.59 14.44
N PRO A 49 -7.75 -5.83 13.38
CA PRO A 49 -6.81 -5.56 12.31
C PRO A 49 -5.61 -4.92 12.97
N SER A 50 -4.47 -5.63 12.98
CA SER A 50 -3.20 -5.06 13.39
C SER A 50 -3.06 -3.79 12.58
N GLN A 51 -3.19 -2.63 13.23
CA GLN A 51 -3.09 -1.34 12.55
C GLN A 51 -1.68 -1.29 11.98
N SER A 52 -1.54 -1.63 10.69
CA SER A 52 -0.29 -1.42 10.00
C SER A 52 -0.02 0.07 10.08
N PRO A 53 1.18 0.50 10.51
CA PRO A 53 1.51 1.92 10.53
C PRO A 53 1.40 2.54 9.12
N TRP A 54 1.49 1.68 8.09
CA TRP A 54 1.30 2.01 6.69
C TRP A 54 -0.19 2.18 6.34
N GLU A 55 -0.68 3.42 6.38
CA GLU A 55 -2.08 3.76 6.02
C GLU A 55 -2.26 3.92 4.50
N PHE A 56 -1.18 4.25 3.77
CA PHE A 56 -1.20 4.59 2.35
C PHE A 56 -0.34 3.63 1.54
N THR A 57 -0.86 3.20 0.39
CA THR A 57 -0.12 2.35 -0.54
C THR A 57 -0.18 2.88 -1.97
N CYS A 58 0.86 2.59 -2.74
CA CYS A 58 0.97 2.97 -4.15
C CYS A 58 1.62 1.84 -4.95
N ASP A 59 0.94 1.41 -6.01
CA ASP A 59 1.43 0.37 -6.91
C ASP A 59 1.84 1.01 -8.25
N LEU A 60 3.08 0.74 -8.69
CA LEU A 60 3.63 1.10 -9.99
C LEU A 60 3.97 -0.17 -10.77
N GLU A 61 3.47 -0.26 -12.00
CA GLU A 61 3.87 -1.30 -12.94
C GLU A 61 4.45 -0.65 -14.20
N VAL A 62 5.61 -1.15 -14.62
CA VAL A 62 6.29 -0.74 -15.85
C VAL A 62 6.57 -1.96 -16.70
N ASP A 63 6.10 -1.95 -17.94
CA ASP A 63 6.42 -2.97 -18.94
C ASP A 63 7.67 -2.57 -19.73
N PHE A 64 8.69 -3.43 -19.71
CA PHE A 64 9.95 -3.25 -20.44
C PHE A 64 10.06 -4.18 -21.66
N GLU A 65 9.02 -4.96 -21.98
CA GLU A 65 8.92 -5.90 -23.11
C GLU A 65 9.91 -7.09 -23.07
N SER A 66 10.91 -7.07 -22.19
CA SER A 66 11.93 -8.11 -22.03
C SER A 66 12.36 -8.24 -20.56
N GLU A 67 12.51 -9.48 -20.12
CA GLU A 67 12.94 -9.82 -18.75
C GLU A 67 14.33 -9.26 -18.45
N GLU A 68 15.24 -9.32 -19.43
CA GLU A 68 16.60 -8.80 -19.31
C GLU A 68 16.59 -7.29 -19.05
N LYS A 69 15.78 -6.53 -19.80
CA LYS A 69 15.64 -5.08 -19.60
C LYS A 69 15.06 -4.77 -18.22
N ALA A 70 14.00 -5.46 -17.82
CA ALA A 70 13.39 -5.27 -16.51
C ALA A 70 14.36 -5.61 -15.36
N SER A 71 15.17 -6.66 -15.52
CA SER A 71 16.17 -7.09 -14.54
C SER A 71 17.34 -6.10 -14.39
N ILE A 72 17.81 -5.50 -15.49
CA ILE A 72 18.82 -4.44 -15.46
C ILE A 72 18.30 -3.23 -14.67
N VAL A 73 17.07 -2.81 -14.95
CA VAL A 73 16.44 -1.69 -14.25
C VAL A 73 16.24 -2.02 -12.77
N TYR A 74 15.72 -3.20 -12.45
CA TYR A 74 15.58 -3.67 -11.06
C TYR A 74 16.90 -3.61 -10.31
N SER A 75 17.95 -4.18 -10.88
CA SER A 75 19.28 -4.22 -10.26
C SER A 75 19.85 -2.82 -10.04
N SER A 76 19.55 -1.89 -10.95
CA SER A 76 19.98 -0.48 -10.84
C SER A 76 19.21 0.29 -9.78
N LEU A 77 17.95 -0.07 -9.51
CA LEU A 77 17.08 0.61 -8.55
C LEU A 77 17.10 0.00 -7.13
N ASN A 78 17.48 -1.28 -7.01
CA ASN A 78 17.50 -2.04 -5.77
C ASN A 78 18.79 -1.82 -4.93
N VAL A 79 19.72 -0.99 -5.40
CA VAL A 79 20.95 -0.65 -4.67
C VAL A 79 20.71 0.36 -3.55
N ASP A 80 19.70 1.22 -3.70
CA ASP A 80 19.42 2.30 -2.76
C ASP A 80 18.41 1.88 -1.70
N LYS A 81 18.80 2.06 -0.43
CA LYS A 81 17.89 1.91 0.71
C LYS A 81 16.99 3.14 0.78
N GLU A 82 15.75 2.93 1.23
CA GLU A 82 14.85 4.04 1.54
C GLU A 82 15.49 4.98 2.56
N LEU A 83 15.37 6.29 2.33
CA LEU A 83 15.93 7.32 3.21
C LEU A 83 15.30 7.29 4.61
N GLN A 84 14.04 6.84 4.71
CA GLN A 84 13.29 6.73 5.96
C GLN A 84 12.51 5.39 6.01
N PRO A 85 13.19 4.27 6.33
CA PRO A 85 12.57 2.94 6.31
C PRO A 85 11.46 2.75 7.36
N ASP A 86 11.34 3.67 8.32
CA ASP A 86 10.27 3.74 9.32
C ASP A 86 9.04 4.55 8.85
N LYS A 87 9.15 5.27 7.74
CA LYS A 87 8.13 6.17 7.18
C LYS A 87 7.68 5.79 5.78
N VAL A 88 8.52 5.08 5.04
CA VAL A 88 8.20 4.51 3.75
C VAL A 88 8.88 3.16 3.57
N LYS A 89 8.19 2.25 2.92
CA LYS A 89 8.70 0.94 2.53
C LYS A 89 8.43 0.72 1.05
N ARG A 90 9.43 0.21 0.35
CA ARG A 90 9.37 -0.15 -1.07
C ARG A 90 9.65 -1.64 -1.22
N VAL A 91 8.83 -2.32 -2.00
CA VAL A 91 9.02 -3.70 -2.41
C VAL A 91 9.01 -3.75 -3.92
N MET A 92 10.05 -4.31 -4.53
CA MET A 92 10.20 -4.41 -5.98
C MET A 92 10.24 -5.87 -6.40
N SER A 93 9.63 -6.19 -7.53
CA SER A 93 9.69 -7.50 -8.15
C SER A 93 9.70 -7.38 -9.67
N VAL A 94 10.42 -8.29 -10.34
CA VAL A 94 10.39 -8.43 -11.80
C VAL A 94 9.68 -9.72 -12.15
N SER A 95 8.78 -9.66 -13.13
CA SER A 95 8.14 -10.84 -13.69
C SER A 95 7.60 -10.57 -15.10
N GLY A 96 7.93 -11.42 -16.06
CA GLY A 96 7.32 -11.40 -17.39
C GLY A 96 7.66 -10.14 -18.18
N GLY A 97 8.89 -9.64 -18.07
CA GLY A 97 9.34 -8.39 -18.71
C GLY A 97 8.84 -7.12 -18.02
N LYS A 98 8.15 -7.25 -16.88
CA LYS A 98 7.59 -6.13 -16.14
C LYS A 98 8.28 -5.94 -14.80
N LEU A 99 8.43 -4.68 -14.39
CA LEU A 99 8.82 -4.29 -13.06
C LEU A 99 7.59 -3.82 -12.30
N ALA A 100 7.27 -4.48 -11.19
CA ALA A 100 6.26 -4.05 -10.24
C ALA A 100 6.94 -3.47 -8.99
N VAL A 101 6.45 -2.32 -8.53
CA VAL A 101 6.92 -1.64 -7.33
C VAL A 101 5.73 -1.32 -6.44
N HIS A 102 5.77 -1.81 -5.21
CA HIS A 102 4.79 -1.55 -4.18
C HIS A 102 5.38 -0.64 -3.12
N PHE A 103 4.76 0.51 -2.90
CA PHE A 103 5.12 1.46 -1.86
C PHE A 103 4.07 1.44 -0.76
N GLU A 104 4.54 1.52 0.48
CA GLU A 104 3.75 1.62 1.70
C GLU A 104 4.28 2.82 2.50
N ALA A 105 3.39 3.67 3.02
CA ALA A 105 3.80 4.80 3.82
C ALA A 105 2.79 5.16 4.92
N VAL A 106 3.31 5.80 5.97
CA VAL A 106 2.49 6.30 7.08
C VAL A 106 1.65 7.52 6.68
N GLU A 107 2.12 8.30 5.70
CA GLU A 107 1.45 9.50 5.21
C GLU A 107 1.65 9.69 3.70
N PRO A 108 0.72 10.37 2.99
CA PRO A 108 0.81 10.56 1.54
C PRO A 108 2.06 11.31 1.09
N ARG A 109 2.58 12.20 1.95
CA ARG A 109 3.77 13.01 1.64
C ARG A 109 5.02 12.17 1.44
N PHE A 110 5.13 11.03 2.12
CA PHE A 110 6.27 10.12 1.99
C PHE A 110 6.18 9.31 0.70
N LEU A 111 4.97 8.91 0.27
CA LEU A 111 4.78 8.32 -1.07
C LEU A 111 5.23 9.28 -2.17
N ARG A 112 4.88 10.57 -2.08
CA ARG A 112 5.26 11.57 -3.08
C ARG A 112 6.78 11.80 -3.15
N ALA A 113 7.49 11.67 -2.04
CA ALA A 113 8.94 11.89 -2.00
C ALA A 113 9.74 10.67 -2.47
N SER A 114 9.16 9.47 -2.38
CA SER A 114 9.78 8.21 -2.77
C SER A 114 9.45 7.75 -4.19
N PHE A 115 8.35 8.26 -4.78
CA PHE A 115 7.94 8.01 -6.17
C PHE A 115 8.70 8.90 -7.15
#